data_AF-A0A1V5VHZ5-F1
#
_entry.id   AF-A0A1V5VHZ5-F1
#
_cell.length_a   1.000
_cell.length_b   1.000
_cell.length_c   1.000
_cell.angle_alpha   90.00
_cell.angle_beta   90.00
_cell.angle_gamma   90.00
#
_symmetry.space_group_name_H-M   'P 1'
#
loop_
_entity.id
_entity.type
_entity.pdbx_description
1 polymer ?
#
loop_
_entity_poly.entity_id
_entity_poly.type
_entity_poly.pdbx_seq_one_letter_code
_entity_poly.pdbx_strand_id
1 'polypeptide(L)' 'MVEISEFKGNKVIILKRDENDKYPFSFGLSKAKLILEHLDEIKKFVESNS' A
#
# COMPACT_ATOMS: atom_id res chain seq x y z
N MET A 1 -10.30 -1.28 -2.39
CA MET A 1 -10.03 -2.08 -3.63
C MET A 1 -8.54 -2.05 -3.92
N VAL A 2 -8.00 -3.11 -4.54
CA VAL A 2 -6.57 -3.22 -4.88
C VAL A 2 -6.40 -3.27 -6.39
N GLU A 3 -5.52 -2.44 -6.93
CA GLU A 3 -5.20 -2.36 -8.35
C GLU A 3 -3.68 -2.48 -8.55
N ILE A 4 -3.26 -3.17 -9.60
CA ILE A 4 -1.87 -3.22 -10.05
C ILE A 4 -1.75 -2.38 -11.32
N SER A 5 -0.80 -1.46 -11.33
CA SER A 5 -0.56 -0.56 -12.45
C SER A 5 0.94 -0.45 -12.74
N GLU A 6 1.29 0.38 -13.73
CA GLU A 6 2.66 0.65 -14.13
C GLU A 6 2.95 2.15 -14.13
N PHE A 7 4.06 2.54 -13.49
CA PHE A 7 4.53 3.92 -13.48
C PHE A 7 6.00 3.97 -13.87
N LYS A 8 6.29 4.63 -15.00
CA LYS A 8 7.65 4.75 -15.57
C LYS A 8 8.36 3.40 -15.69
N GLY A 9 7.70 2.38 -16.24
CA GLY A 9 8.25 1.03 -16.41
C GLY A 9 8.30 0.17 -15.14
N ASN A 10 7.83 0.68 -14.00
CA ASN A 10 7.84 -0.04 -12.72
C ASN A 10 6.42 -0.40 -12.29
N LYS A 11 6.24 -1.64 -11.83
CA LYS A 11 4.97 -2.07 -11.23
C LYS A 11 4.71 -1.34 -9.91
N VAL A 12 3.48 -0.84 -9.77
CA VAL A 12 2.98 -0.21 -8.55
C VAL A 12 1.69 -0.88 -8.13
N ILE A 13 1.47 -0.95 -6.81
CA ILE A 13 0.20 -1.35 -6.22
C ILE A 13 -0.53 -0.09 -5.75
N ILE A 14 -1.83 -0.02 -6.00
CA ILE A 14 -2.70 1.10 -5.66
C ILE A 14 -3.80 0.56 -4.74
N LEU A 15 -3.88 1.13 -3.54
CA LEU A 15 -4.88 0.83 -2.52
C LEU A 15 -5.88 1.99 -2.48
N LYS A 16 -7.10 1.73 -2.95
CA LYS A 16 -8.21 2.70 -2.96
C LYS A 16 -9.13 2.45 -1.78
N ARG A 17 -9.59 3.52 -1.11
CA ARG A 17 -10.62 3.45 -0.06
C ARG A 17 -11.97 3.04 -0.65
N ASP A 18 -12.30 3.59 -1.81
CA ASP A 18 -13.50 3.32 -2.59
C ASP A 18 -13.23 3.51 -4.10
N GLU A 19 -14.26 3.36 -4.94
CA GLU A 19 -14.14 3.46 -6.41
C GLU A 19 -13.80 4.86 -6.92
N ASN A 20 -14.12 5.90 -6.15
CA ASN A 20 -13.99 7.31 -6.52
C ASN A 20 -12.81 7.99 -5.80
N ASP A 21 -11.92 7.22 -5.17
CA ASP A 21 -10.77 7.75 -4.41
C ASP A 21 -9.83 8.53 -5.33
N LYS A 22 -9.87 9.87 -5.21
CA LYS A 22 -9.06 10.80 -6.00
C LYS A 22 -7.58 10.78 -5.63
N TYR A 23 -7.25 10.35 -4.41
CA TYR A 23 -5.88 10.34 -3.89
C TYR A 23 -5.58 8.98 -3.24
N PRO A 24 -5.52 7.92 -4.06
CA PRO A 24 -5.30 6.59 -3.54
C PRO A 24 -3.86 6.43 -3.08
N PHE A 25 -3.67 5.61 -2.06
CA PHE A 25 -2.33 5.29 -1.59
C PHE A 25 -1.69 4.31 -2.56
N SER A 26 -0.48 4.61 -3.04
CA SER A 26 0.22 3.74 -3.97
C SER A 26 1.72 3.66 -3.70
N PHE A 27 2.30 2.51 -4.02
CA PHE A 27 3.72 2.26 -3.79
C PHE A 27 4.26 1.17 -4.73
N GLY A 28 5.57 1.22 -5.00
CA GLY A 28 6.27 0.25 -5.83
C GLY A 28 6.78 -0.97 -5.04
N LEU A 29 7.37 -1.91 -5.76
CA LEU A 29 7.82 -3.20 -5.24
C LEU A 29 8.77 -3.09 -4.02
N SER A 30 9.73 -2.16 -4.03
CA SER A 30 10.70 -2.02 -2.92
C SER A 30 9.99 -1.66 -1.60
N LYS A 31 9.02 -0.75 -1.66
CA LYS A 31 8.22 -0.38 -0.49
C LYS A 31 7.30 -1.55 -0.06
N ALA A 32 6.76 -2.30 -1.02
CA ALA A 32 5.95 -3.47 -0.71
C ALA A 32 6.72 -4.54 0.06
N LYS A 33 7.96 -4.83 -0.33
CA LYS A 33 8.84 -5.76 0.40
C LYS A 33 9.12 -5.28 1.82
N LEU A 34 9.47 -4.01 1.98
CA LEU A 34 9.72 -3.42 3.30
C LEU A 34 8.48 -3.50 4.22
N ILE A 35 7.28 -3.27 3.67
CA ILE A 35 6.02 -3.43 4.42
C ILE A 35 5.83 -4.87 4.87
N LEU A 36 6.14 -5.87 4.02
CA LEU A 36 6.03 -7.28 4.38
C LEU A 36 7.03 -7.68 5.48
N GLU A 37 8.27 -7.16 5.43
CA GLU A 37 9.30 -7.39 6.45
C GLU A 37 8.88 -6.87 7.84
N HIS A 38 8.04 -5.84 7.89
CA HIS A 38 7.60 -5.18 9.13
C HIS A 38 6.08 -5.30 9.38
N LEU A 39 5.40 -6.24 8.73
CA LEU A 39 3.93 -6.30 8.73
C LEU A 39 3.35 -6.44 10.15
N ASP A 40 3.98 -7.25 11.00
CA ASP A 40 3.50 -7.49 12.36
C ASP A 40 3.64 -6.26 13.26
N GLU A 41 4.74 -5.50 13.12
CA GLU A 41 4.92 -4.24 13.85
C GLU A 41 3.92 -3.17 13.38
N ILE A 42 3.62 -3.12 12.07
CA ILE A 42 2.58 -2.23 11.52
C ILE A 42 1.21 -2.57 12.11
N LYS A 43 0.87 -3.86 12.25
CA LYS A 43 -0.40 -4.28 12.87
C LYS A 43 -0.48 -3.84 14.34
N LYS A 44 0.56 -4.08 15.13
CA LYS A 44 0.62 -3.64 16.53
C LYS A 44 0.48 -2.12 16.66
N PHE A 45 1.11 -1.36 15.75
CA PHE A 45 0.99 0.09 15.71
C PHE A 45 -0.46 0.53 15.49
N VAL A 46 -1.18 -0.12 14.58
CA VAL A 46 -2.61 0.16 14.33
C VAL A 46 -3.45 -0.15 15.57
N GLU A 47 -3.28 -1.34 16.16
CA GLU A 47 -4.01 -1.76 17.36
C GLU A 47 -3.79 -0.80 18.55
N SER A 48 -2.58 -0.28 18.71
CA SER A 48 -2.22 0.63 19.81
C SER A 48 -2.74 2.06 19.63
N ASN A 49 -3.30 2.39 18.46
CA ASN A 49 -3.79 3.73 18.12
C ASN A 49 -5.23 3.70 17.58
N SER A 50 -5.97 2.62 17.87
CA SER A 50 -7.38 2.45 17.48
C SER A 50 -8.34 2.68 18.64
#